data_AF-A0A6S7IPY0-F1
#
_entry.id   AF-A0A6S7IPY0-F1
#
_cell.length_a   1.000
_cell.length_b   1.000
_cell.length_c   1.000
_cell.angle_alpha   90.00
_cell.angle_beta   90.00
_cell.angle_gamma   90.00
#
_symmetry.space_group_name_H-M   'P 1'
#
loop_
_entity.id
_entity.type
_entity.pdbx_description
1 polymer ?
#
loop_
_entity_poly.entity_id
_entity_poly.type
_entity_poly.pdbx_seq_one_letter_code
_entity_poly.pdbx_strand_id
1 'polypeptide(L)'
;FSYSLNLFETNILRIKLGALDLPTSIINWIIDFLSDRYQRVKLSNSCLSEWGQVPAGVPQGTKLGPWLFLIMINDLKKHSENLWKYVDDTTASEVVLQGEHSEAQLIANEILDWSNINRMQLNADKCHEIRISFARNQPELNPISIENQIIEVVSKMMLT
;
A
#
# COMPACT_ATOMS: atom_id res chain seq x y z
N PHE A 1 3.05 1.74 -1.95
CA PHE A 1 1.79 1.27 -2.58
C PHE A 1 1.21 2.42 -3.38
N SER A 2 0.46 2.18 -4.44
CA SER A 2 -0.24 3.33 -5.05
C SER A 2 -1.40 3.75 -4.16
N TYR A 3 -1.49 5.04 -3.79
CA TYR A 3 -2.69 5.64 -3.19
C TYR A 3 -3.83 5.74 -4.24
N SER A 4 -4.03 4.70 -5.04
CA SER A 4 -5.18 4.61 -5.91
C SER A 4 -6.33 4.11 -5.04
N LEU A 5 -7.00 5.05 -4.35
CA LEU A 5 -8.22 4.77 -3.59
C LEU A 5 -9.26 3.99 -4.42
N ASN A 6 -9.15 3.98 -5.75
CA ASN A 6 -9.98 3.28 -6.74
C ASN A 6 -10.02 1.74 -6.62
N LEU A 7 -9.26 1.11 -5.73
CA LEU A 7 -9.09 -0.35 -5.70
C LEU A 7 -9.50 -1.04 -4.40
N PHE A 8 -10.14 -0.35 -3.44
CA PHE A 8 -10.63 -1.07 -2.27
C PHE A 8 -11.71 -2.06 -2.68
N GLU A 9 -11.37 -3.34 -2.53
CA GLU A 9 -12.30 -4.43 -2.67
C GLU A 9 -13.17 -4.46 -1.41
N THR A 10 -14.48 -4.28 -1.60
CA THR A 10 -15.44 -4.07 -0.52
C THR A 10 -15.53 -5.27 0.45
N ASN A 11 -15.31 -6.50 -0.03
CA ASN A 11 -15.32 -7.68 0.83
C ASN A 11 -14.08 -7.74 1.73
N ILE A 12 -12.89 -7.44 1.21
CA ILE A 12 -11.65 -7.36 2.00
C ILE A 12 -11.79 -6.29 3.08
N LEU A 13 -12.29 -5.11 2.72
CA LEU A 13 -12.54 -4.04 3.68
C LEU A 13 -13.54 -4.47 4.76
N ARG A 14 -14.63 -5.15 4.39
CA ARG A 14 -15.63 -5.65 5.33
C ARG A 14 -15.04 -6.65 6.33
N ILE A 15 -14.19 -7.56 5.86
CA ILE A 15 -13.48 -8.52 6.72
C ILE A 15 -12.60 -7.78 7.73
N LYS A 16 -11.80 -6.81 7.27
CA LYS A 16 -10.91 -6.02 8.14
C LYS A 16 -11.68 -5.16 9.14
N LEU A 17 -12.78 -4.55 8.72
CA LEU A 17 -13.68 -3.79 9.61
C LEU A 17 -14.32 -4.70 10.67
N GLY A 18 -14.70 -5.93 10.30
CA GLY A 18 -15.25 -6.90 11.25
C GLY A 18 -14.24 -7.44 12.26
N ALA A 19 -12.93 -7.31 11.97
CA ALA A 19 -11.87 -7.61 12.92
C ALA A 19 -11.61 -6.45 13.91
N LEU A 20 -12.14 -5.26 13.63
CA LEU A 20 -12.21 -4.16 14.58
C LEU A 20 -13.48 -4.37 15.40
N ASP A 21 -13.41 -4.23 16.72
CA ASP A 21 -14.55 -4.35 17.64
C ASP A 21 -15.53 -3.15 17.47
N LEU A 22 -16.07 -3.00 16.26
CA LEU A 22 -16.95 -1.92 15.84
C LEU A 22 -18.39 -2.43 15.80
N PRO A 23 -19.37 -1.57 16.15
CA PRO A 23 -20.77 -1.92 15.98
C PRO A 23 -21.10 -2.25 14.51
N THR A 24 -21.87 -3.31 14.29
CA THR A 24 -22.32 -3.73 12.94
C THR A 24 -22.99 -2.59 12.16
N SER A 25 -23.69 -1.68 12.85
CA SER A 25 -24.31 -0.50 12.24
C SER A 25 -23.28 0.45 11.62
N ILE A 26 -22.13 0.64 12.26
CA ILE A 26 -21.03 1.46 11.74
C ILE A 26 -20.38 0.78 10.54
N ILE A 27 -20.15 -0.53 10.62
CA ILE A 27 -19.59 -1.31 9.51
C ILE A 27 -20.51 -1.19 8.29
N ASN A 28 -21.80 -1.44 8.45
CA ASN A 28 -22.78 -1.32 7.36
C ASN A 28 -22.82 0.10 6.80
N TRP A 29 -22.80 1.13 7.65
CA TRP A 29 -22.76 2.52 7.19
C TRP A 29 -21.52 2.82 6.33
N ILE A 30 -20.34 2.28 6.69
CA ILE A 30 -19.12 2.43 5.88
C ILE A 30 -19.28 1.71 4.54
N ILE A 31 -19.82 0.49 4.53
CA ILE A 31 -20.02 -0.28 3.30
C ILE A 31 -21.03 0.41 2.38
N ASP A 32 -22.15 0.87 2.93
CA ASP A 32 -23.18 1.63 2.19
C ASP A 32 -22.60 2.94 1.64
N PHE A 33 -21.76 3.63 2.41
CA PHE A 33 -21.07 4.84 1.96
C PHE A 33 -20.19 4.60 0.72
N LEU A 34 -19.65 3.40 0.54
CA LEU A 34 -18.76 3.06 -0.59
C LEU A 34 -19.51 2.42 -1.77
N SER A 35 -20.72 1.93 -1.55
CA SER A 35 -21.51 1.16 -2.51
C SER A 35 -22.41 2.05 -3.38
N ASP A 36 -22.73 1.60 -4.60
CA ASP A 36 -23.70 2.22 -5.53
C ASP A 36 -23.54 3.74 -5.73
N ARG A 37 -22.29 4.21 -5.70
CA ARG A 37 -21.98 5.63 -5.84
C ARG A 37 -22.05 6.08 -7.29
N TYR A 38 -22.47 7.33 -7.47
CA TYR A 38 -22.44 8.05 -8.74
C TYR A 38 -21.76 9.41 -8.54
N GLN A 39 -20.99 9.85 -9.54
CA GLN A 39 -20.35 11.16 -9.57
C GLN A 39 -20.66 11.87 -10.89
N ARG A 40 -20.58 13.19 -10.88
CA ARG A 40 -20.63 14.03 -12.08
C ARG A 40 -19.83 15.30 -11.86
N VAL A 41 -19.39 15.92 -12.95
CA VAL A 41 -18.61 17.15 -12.93
C VAL A 41 -19.53 18.35 -13.20
N LYS A 42 -19.38 19.42 -12.42
CA LYS A 42 -20.03 20.71 -12.69
C LYS A 42 -19.00 21.70 -13.23
N LEU A 43 -19.19 22.14 -14.47
CA LEU A 43 -18.39 23.17 -15.13
C LEU A 43 -19.16 24.48 -15.18
N SER A 44 -18.66 25.53 -14.51
CA SER A 44 -19.29 26.85 -14.40
C SER A 44 -20.80 26.79 -14.04
N ASN A 45 -21.54 27.91 -14.13
CA ASN A 45 -22.83 28.01 -13.44
C ASN A 45 -23.93 27.02 -13.90
N SER A 46 -23.80 26.38 -15.07
CA SER A 46 -24.92 25.60 -15.64
C SER A 46 -24.55 24.32 -16.40
N CYS A 47 -23.27 23.97 -16.58
CA CYS A 47 -22.91 22.76 -17.32
C CYS A 47 -22.63 21.62 -16.33
N LEU A 48 -23.44 20.57 -16.39
CA LEU A 48 -23.27 19.34 -15.62
C LEU A 48 -23.00 18.20 -16.59
N SER A 49 -22.01 17.37 -16.28
CA SER A 49 -21.85 16.08 -16.97
C SER A 49 -22.99 15.13 -16.60
N GLU A 50 -23.13 14.08 -17.39
CA GLU A 50 -23.92 12.92 -16.99
C GLU A 50 -23.37 12.28 -15.71
N TRP A 51 -24.24 11.53 -15.03
CA TRP A 51 -23.84 10.72 -13.88
C TRP A 51 -23.01 9.53 -14.36
N GLY A 52 -21.80 9.40 -13.82
CA GLY A 52 -20.95 8.21 -13.97
C GLY A 52 -20.96 7.40 -12.68
N GLN A 53 -21.08 6.08 -12.79
CA GLN A 53 -20.95 5.18 -11.65
C GLN A 53 -19.51 5.19 -11.12
N VAL A 54 -19.35 5.07 -9.80
CA VAL A 54 -18.05 4.92 -9.14
C VAL A 54 -18.01 3.55 -8.45
N PRO A 55 -17.61 2.50 -9.19
CA PRO A 55 -17.80 1.12 -8.75
C PRO A 55 -16.88 0.72 -7.60
N ALA A 56 -15.76 1.43 -7.39
CA ALA A 56 -14.79 1.09 -6.38
C ALA A 56 -14.16 2.34 -5.76
N GLY A 57 -13.63 2.14 -4.56
CA GLY A 57 -12.78 3.10 -3.89
C GLY A 57 -13.44 4.17 -3.04
N VAL A 58 -12.63 5.00 -2.39
CA VAL A 58 -13.14 6.10 -1.57
C VAL A 58 -13.18 7.38 -2.39
N PRO A 59 -14.27 8.18 -2.32
CA PRO A 59 -14.28 9.49 -2.95
C PRO A 59 -13.10 10.34 -2.46
N GLN A 60 -12.35 10.92 -3.40
CA GLN A 60 -11.25 11.83 -3.09
C GLN A 60 -11.77 13.04 -2.29
N GLY A 61 -10.98 13.50 -1.33
CA GLY A 61 -11.35 14.62 -0.46
C GLY A 61 -12.28 14.26 0.72
N THR A 62 -12.62 12.98 0.90
CA THR A 62 -13.37 12.55 2.09
C THR A 62 -12.44 12.40 3.29
N LYS A 63 -12.95 12.74 4.48
CA LYS A 63 -12.24 12.49 5.75
C LYS A 63 -12.08 11.00 6.06
N LEU A 64 -12.95 10.16 5.48
CA LEU A 64 -12.96 8.72 5.74
C LEU A 64 -11.88 7.97 4.93
N GLY A 65 -11.47 8.49 3.77
CA GLY A 65 -10.46 7.85 2.91
C GLY A 65 -9.15 7.50 3.61
N PRO A 66 -8.49 8.44 4.32
CA PRO A 66 -7.28 8.13 5.08
C PRO A 66 -7.47 7.04 6.13
N TRP A 67 -8.60 7.03 6.84
CA TRP A 67 -8.89 6.01 7.84
C TRP A 67 -9.08 4.62 7.23
N LEU A 68 -9.83 4.54 6.12
CA LEU A 68 -10.05 3.27 5.41
C LEU A 68 -8.74 2.74 4.81
N PHE A 69 -7.90 3.62 4.29
CA PHE A 69 -6.57 3.26 3.84
C PHE A 69 -5.71 2.69 4.99
N LEU A 70 -5.70 3.36 6.15
CA LEU A 70 -4.99 2.86 7.33
C LEU A 70 -5.50 1.48 7.76
N ILE A 71 -6.81 1.27 7.79
CA ILE A 71 -7.42 -0.03 8.12
C ILE A 71 -6.95 -1.10 7.14
N MET A 72 -6.90 -0.79 5.84
CA MET A 72 -6.47 -1.73 4.81
C MET A 72 -5.02 -2.14 4.96
N ILE A 73 -4.12 -1.21 5.28
CA ILE A 73 -2.67 -1.49 5.37
C ILE A 73 -2.20 -1.94 6.76
N ASN A 74 -3.02 -1.80 7.81
CA ASN A 74 -2.61 -2.02 9.19
C ASN A 74 -2.04 -3.43 9.46
N ASP A 75 -2.62 -4.44 8.82
CA ASP A 75 -2.23 -5.85 8.96
C ASP A 75 -1.09 -6.28 8.03
N LEU A 76 -0.54 -5.38 7.21
CA LEU A 76 0.75 -5.62 6.56
C LEU A 76 1.83 -5.74 7.65
N LYS A 77 2.12 -6.96 8.08
CA LYS A 77 3.15 -7.25 9.07
C LYS A 77 4.07 -8.30 8.45
N LYS A 78 5.38 -8.05 8.51
CA LYS A 78 6.40 -9.03 8.11
C LYS A 78 6.88 -9.81 9.32
N HIS A 79 7.49 -10.97 9.07
CA HIS A 79 8.01 -11.87 10.11
C HIS A 79 9.31 -11.39 10.78
N SER A 80 10.08 -10.46 10.17
CA SER A 80 11.37 -9.98 10.68
C SER A 80 11.37 -8.47 10.95
N GLU A 81 12.21 -8.02 11.88
CA GLU A 81 12.10 -6.70 12.51
C GLU A 81 12.33 -5.53 11.55
N ASN A 82 11.69 -4.39 11.87
CA ASN A 82 11.76 -3.08 11.20
C ASN A 82 10.97 -2.94 9.89
N LEU A 83 9.66 -2.69 10.04
CA LEU A 83 8.76 -2.20 9.01
C LEU A 83 8.17 -0.85 9.46
N TRP A 84 8.36 0.19 8.66
CA TRP A 84 7.75 1.50 8.87
C TRP A 84 6.76 1.80 7.76
N LYS A 85 5.66 2.46 8.13
CA LYS A 85 4.61 2.84 7.19
C LYS A 85 4.32 4.31 7.37
N TYR A 86 4.25 5.05 6.28
CA TYR A 86 3.84 6.44 6.25
C TYR A 86 2.94 6.68 5.05
N VAL A 87 1.63 6.82 5.31
CA VAL A 87 0.61 6.89 4.25
C VAL A 87 0.84 5.71 3.28
N ASP A 88 1.12 5.96 2.01
CA ASP A 88 1.31 4.96 0.98
C ASP A 88 2.73 4.42 0.86
N ASP A 89 3.69 5.00 1.58
CA ASP A 89 5.06 4.52 1.66
C ASP A 89 5.22 3.48 2.77
N THR A 90 5.90 2.39 2.41
CA THR A 90 6.28 1.34 3.34
C THR A 90 7.76 1.06 3.17
N THR A 91 8.53 1.16 4.26
CA THR A 91 9.95 0.87 4.30
C THR A 91 10.17 -0.38 5.14
N ALA A 92 10.83 -1.37 4.57
CA ALA A 92 11.35 -2.51 5.32
C ALA A 92 12.88 -2.42 5.34
N SER A 93 13.48 -2.72 6.49
CA SER A 93 14.93 -2.84 6.60
C SER A 93 15.32 -4.17 7.21
N GLU A 94 16.56 -4.57 6.96
CA GLU A 94 17.24 -5.66 7.62
C GLU A 94 18.65 -5.22 8.02
N VAL A 95 19.27 -5.97 8.93
CA VAL A 95 20.69 -5.84 9.25
C VAL A 95 21.34 -7.15 8.87
N VAL A 96 22.30 -7.10 7.94
CA VAL A 96 23.04 -8.28 7.48
C VAL A 96 24.41 -8.28 8.13
N LEU A 97 24.74 -9.30 8.91
CA LEU A 97 26.06 -9.43 9.52
C LEU A 97 27.08 -9.92 8.49
N GLN A 98 28.36 -9.69 8.79
CA GLN A 98 29.43 -10.12 7.92
C GLN A 98 29.42 -11.65 7.75
N GLY A 99 29.34 -12.12 6.50
CA GLY A 99 29.30 -13.54 6.17
C GLY A 99 27.90 -14.15 6.16
N GLU A 100 26.86 -13.38 6.48
CA GLU A 100 25.47 -13.81 6.36
C GLU A 100 24.86 -13.42 5.00
N HIS A 101 23.73 -14.03 4.69
CA HIS A 101 22.94 -13.73 3.51
C HIS A 101 21.84 -12.69 3.83
N SER A 102 21.49 -11.89 2.83
CA SER A 102 20.38 -10.96 2.88
C SER A 102 19.05 -11.71 2.73
N GLU A 103 18.07 -11.37 3.57
CA GLU A 103 16.68 -11.84 3.50
C GLU A 103 15.77 -10.80 2.82
N ALA A 104 16.34 -9.72 2.25
CA ALA A 104 15.57 -8.64 1.64
C ALA A 104 14.65 -9.13 0.50
N GLN A 105 15.07 -10.13 -0.27
CA GLN A 105 14.21 -10.74 -1.28
C GLN A 105 13.03 -11.49 -0.67
N LEU A 106 13.22 -12.19 0.45
CA LEU A 106 12.13 -12.85 1.18
C LEU A 106 11.12 -11.80 1.66
N ILE A 107 11.61 -10.71 2.25
CA ILE A 107 10.78 -9.58 2.69
C ILE A 107 9.99 -8.98 1.53
N ALA A 108 10.63 -8.76 0.38
CA ALA A 108 9.96 -8.22 -0.81
C ALA A 108 8.84 -9.16 -1.30
N ASN A 109 9.08 -10.48 -1.28
CA ASN A 109 8.09 -11.49 -1.65
C ASN A 109 6.91 -11.50 -0.66
N GLU A 110 7.15 -11.47 0.66
CA GLU A 110 6.07 -11.40 1.67
C GLU A 110 5.18 -10.16 1.47
N ILE A 111 5.80 -9.01 1.17
CA ILE A 111 5.05 -7.76 0.90
C ILE A 111 4.23 -7.90 -0.40
N LEU A 112 4.80 -8.49 -1.45
CA LEU A 112 4.12 -8.72 -2.73
C LEU A 112 2.93 -9.69 -2.56
N ASP A 113 3.13 -10.80 -1.85
CA ASP A 113 2.08 -11.77 -1.56
C ASP A 113 0.95 -11.15 -0.76
N TRP A 114 1.28 -10.39 0.30
CA TRP A 114 0.29 -9.62 1.05
C TRP A 114 -0.45 -8.62 0.15
N SER A 115 0.27 -7.93 -0.74
CA SER A 115 -0.29 -6.98 -1.70
C SER A 115 -1.35 -7.64 -2.58
N ASN A 116 -1.02 -8.81 -3.13
CA ASN A 116 -1.89 -9.61 -3.99
C ASN A 116 -3.15 -10.10 -3.26
N ILE A 117 -2.99 -10.63 -2.04
CA ILE A 117 -4.10 -11.09 -1.20
C ILE A 117 -5.05 -9.94 -0.88
N ASN A 118 -4.50 -8.76 -0.55
CA ASN A 118 -5.27 -7.59 -0.14
C ASN A 118 -5.75 -6.73 -1.32
N ARG A 119 -5.42 -7.11 -2.56
CA ARG A 119 -5.66 -6.34 -3.79
C ARG A 119 -5.17 -4.90 -3.70
N MET A 120 -4.10 -4.69 -2.94
CA MET A 120 -3.37 -3.43 -2.92
C MET A 120 -2.35 -3.50 -4.05
N GLN A 121 -2.21 -2.44 -4.84
CA GLN A 121 -1.24 -2.46 -5.94
C GLN A 121 0.12 -1.95 -5.45
N LEU A 122 1.10 -2.85 -5.46
CA LEU A 122 2.51 -2.49 -5.32
C LEU A 122 2.98 -1.88 -6.65
N ASN A 123 3.82 -0.85 -6.58
CA ASN A 123 4.37 -0.22 -7.78
C ASN A 123 5.88 -0.47 -7.77
N ALA A 124 6.31 -1.50 -8.49
CA ALA A 124 7.71 -1.91 -8.56
C ALA A 124 8.62 -0.79 -9.10
N ASP A 125 8.14 0.01 -10.06
CA ASP A 125 8.90 1.15 -10.61
C ASP A 125 9.23 2.23 -9.56
N LYS A 126 8.43 2.31 -8.48
CA LYS A 126 8.65 3.25 -7.38
C LYS A 126 9.38 2.63 -6.20
N CYS A 127 9.62 1.32 -6.22
CA CYS A 127 10.38 0.64 -5.18
C CYS A 127 11.88 0.85 -5.43
N HIS A 128 12.62 1.15 -4.36
CA HIS A 128 14.06 1.38 -4.42
C HIS A 128 14.73 0.69 -3.23
N GLU A 129 15.95 0.22 -3.43
CA GLU A 129 16.79 -0.36 -2.38
C GLU A 129 17.87 0.65 -1.96
N ILE A 130 18.12 0.77 -0.65
CA ILE A 130 19.24 1.54 -0.11
C ILE A 130 20.14 0.60 0.67
N ARG A 131 21.42 0.53 0.26
CA ARG A 131 22.44 -0.29 0.90
C ARG A 131 23.40 0.60 1.70
N ILE A 132 23.47 0.39 3.01
CA ILE A 132 24.38 1.10 3.91
C ILE A 132 25.38 0.10 4.47
N SER A 133 26.68 0.30 4.19
CA SER A 133 27.75 -0.55 4.71
C SER A 133 28.90 0.30 5.24
N PHE A 134 29.41 -0.07 6.41
CA PHE A 134 30.60 0.53 7.03
C PHE A 134 31.85 -0.34 6.82
N ALA A 135 31.73 -1.47 6.11
CA ALA A 135 32.84 -2.34 5.83
C ALA A 135 33.80 -1.70 4.82
N ARG A 136 35.11 -1.98 4.96
CA ARG A 136 36.13 -1.51 4.01
C ARG A 136 35.90 -2.06 2.59
N ASN A 137 35.44 -3.31 2.51
CA ASN A 137 35.04 -3.96 1.27
C ASN A 137 33.52 -4.07 1.28
N GLN A 138 32.88 -3.62 0.20
CA GLN A 138 31.42 -3.74 0.11
C GLN A 138 31.01 -5.21 -0.05
N PRO A 139 29.99 -5.68 0.69
CA PRO A 139 29.46 -7.01 0.50
C PRO A 139 28.74 -7.09 -0.85
N GLU A 140 28.95 -8.20 -1.57
CA GLU A 140 28.14 -8.52 -2.74
C GLU A 140 26.80 -9.08 -2.26
N LEU A 141 25.73 -8.30 -2.46
CA LEU A 141 24.36 -8.72 -2.19
C LEU A 141 23.63 -8.92 -3.51
N ASN A 142 22.84 -10.00 -3.57
CA ASN A 142 22.01 -10.32 -4.72
C ASN A 142 21.04 -9.17 -5.02
N PRO A 143 20.71 -8.92 -6.30
CA PRO A 143 19.68 -7.95 -6.65
C PRO A 143 18.31 -8.41 -6.15
N ILE A 144 17.52 -7.47 -5.64
CA ILE A 144 16.12 -7.71 -5.28
C ILE A 144 15.27 -7.55 -6.53
N SER A 145 14.27 -8.40 -6.70
CA SER A 145 13.27 -8.30 -7.76
C SER A 145 11.84 -8.35 -7.22
N ILE A 146 10.96 -7.57 -7.84
CA ILE A 146 9.52 -7.54 -7.57
C ILE A 146 8.83 -7.67 -8.94
N GLU A 147 7.90 -8.62 -9.09
CA GLU A 147 7.20 -8.85 -10.37
C GLU A 147 8.13 -9.06 -11.58
N ASN A 148 9.28 -9.73 -11.36
CA ASN A 148 10.37 -9.92 -12.33
C ASN A 148 11.13 -8.66 -12.75
N GLN A 149 10.88 -7.53 -12.09
CA GLN A 149 11.64 -6.29 -12.27
C GLN A 149 12.71 -6.17 -11.19
N ILE A 150 13.95 -5.93 -11.59
CA ILE A 150 15.04 -5.66 -10.65
C ILE A 150 14.83 -4.27 -10.05
N ILE A 151 14.88 -4.20 -8.72
CA ILE A 151 14.76 -2.96 -7.97
C ILE A 151 16.06 -2.17 -8.06
N GLU A 152 15.94 -0.87 -8.35
CA GLU A 152 17.08 0.03 -8.44
C GLU A 152 17.71 0.25 -7.05
N VAL A 153 19.04 0.12 -6.97
CA VAL A 153 19.80 0.49 -5.79
C VAL A 153 20.16 1.97 -5.88
N VAL A 154 19.71 2.76 -4.92
CA VAL A 154 19.91 4.22 -4.89
C VAL A 154 20.75 4.67 -3.71
N SER A 155 21.44 5.79 -3.86
CA SER A 155 22.25 6.42 -2.81
C SER A 155 21.47 7.43 -1.96
N LYS A 156 20.26 7.81 -2.39
CA LYS A 156 19.37 8.72 -1.67
C LYS A 156 17.92 8.38 -2.00
N MET A 157 17.04 8.52 -1.01
CA MET A 157 15.59 8.46 -1.21
C MET A 157 15.04 9.88 -1.34
N MET A 158 14.18 10.13 -2.33
CA MET A 158 13.29 11.28 -2.30
C MET A 158 11.97 10.82 -1.70
N LEU A 159 11.69 11.27 -0.47
CA LEU A 159 10.36 11.16 0.14
C LEU A 159 9.51 12.26 -0.50
N THR A 160 8.52 11.89 -1.31
CA THR A 160 7.61 12.81 -2.00
C THR A 160 6.44 13.22 -1.12
#